data_AF-A0A3C1EQ26-F1
#
_entry.id   AF-A0A3C1EQ26-F1
#
_cell.length_a   1.000
_cell.length_b   1.000
_cell.length_c   1.000
_cell.angle_alpha   90.00
_cell.angle_beta   90.00
_cell.angle_gamma   90.00
#
_symmetry.space_group_name_H-M   'P 1'
#
loop_
_entity.id
_entity.type
_entity.pdbx_description
1 polymer ?
#
loop_
_entity_poly.entity_id
_entity_poly.type
_entity_poly.pdbx_seq_one_letter_code
_entity_poly.pdbx_strand_id
1 'polypeptide(L)'
;MECLFRLISSGWRLQSTQAFLQSLLLLSSVSSIFWLLAKLSGAMMFLLHALLLDELGSLLAVFYNIILAVVFSAIIFLAAFMDAAPGSLLWREMGGFVFLYIALGAVYADRPTRQVNAYGWPGYAAGLAAYLLFAMKPLLLKRPELVAFYRLTEDLGTGWLGWLLTAVMVAGISLRLLRRGLRELFFLLSPMLWFFGVIRHPPIRVRVRNDADD
;
A
#
# COMPACT_ATOMS: atom_id res chain seq x y z
N MET A 1 -33.42 13.40 -5.86
CA MET A 1 -32.39 12.69 -5.07
C MET A 1 -32.63 11.17 -5.00
N GLU A 2 -33.87 10.69 -4.96
CA GLU A 2 -34.18 9.24 -4.87
C GLU A 2 -33.70 8.41 -6.07
N CYS A 3 -33.68 8.97 -7.28
CA CYS A 3 -33.18 8.27 -8.46
C CYS A 3 -31.66 8.02 -8.40
N LEU A 4 -30.90 8.94 -7.82
CA LEU A 4 -29.45 8.83 -7.62
C LEU A 4 -29.14 7.82 -6.50
N PHE A 5 -29.93 7.82 -5.43
CA PHE A 5 -29.82 6.83 -4.35
C PHE A 5 -30.23 5.42 -4.81
N ARG A 6 -31.23 5.29 -5.70
CA ARG A 6 -31.60 4.03 -6.35
C ARG A 6 -30.54 3.56 -7.35
N LEU A 7 -29.92 4.45 -8.12
CA LEU A 7 -28.80 4.11 -9.02
C LEU A 7 -27.55 3.67 -8.26
N ILE A 8 -27.23 4.34 -7.14
CA ILE A 8 -26.12 3.95 -6.27
C ILE A 8 -26.42 2.60 -5.63
N SER A 9 -27.61 2.39 -5.07
CA SER A 9 -27.98 1.12 -4.44
C SER A 9 -28.19 -0.04 -5.44
N SER A 10 -28.64 0.23 -6.67
CA SER A 10 -28.73 -0.77 -7.74
C SER A 10 -27.37 -1.13 -8.31
N GLY A 11 -26.47 -0.15 -8.47
CA GLY A 11 -25.06 -0.39 -8.80
C GLY A 11 -24.34 -1.18 -7.70
N TRP A 12 -24.72 -0.99 -6.44
CA TRP A 12 -24.17 -1.74 -5.30
C TRP A 12 -24.64 -3.20 -5.23
N ARG A 13 -25.79 -3.51 -5.86
CA ARG A 13 -26.34 -4.87 -5.96
C ARG A 13 -25.86 -5.63 -7.20
N LEU A 14 -25.12 -5.00 -8.10
CA LEU A 14 -24.51 -5.70 -9.22
C LEU A 14 -23.46 -6.69 -8.69
N GLN A 15 -23.66 -7.96 -8.98
CA GLN A 15 -22.76 -9.05 -8.56
C GLN A 15 -21.31 -8.81 -9.00
N SER A 16 -21.10 -8.14 -10.13
CA SER A 16 -19.78 -7.72 -10.64
C SER A 16 -19.13 -6.66 -9.76
N THR A 17 -19.88 -5.69 -9.24
CA THR A 17 -19.37 -4.64 -8.36
C THR A 17 -18.99 -5.19 -6.99
N GLN A 18 -19.77 -6.13 -6.46
CA GLN A 18 -19.46 -6.82 -5.20
C GLN A 18 -18.21 -7.71 -5.31
N ALA A 19 -18.09 -8.47 -6.41
CA ALA A 19 -16.91 -9.30 -6.66
C ALA A 19 -15.61 -8.47 -6.80
N PHE A 20 -15.71 -7.30 -7.42
CA PHE A 20 -14.58 -6.37 -7.54
C PHE A 20 -14.17 -5.78 -6.19
N LEU A 21 -15.13 -5.33 -5.38
CA LEU A 21 -14.86 -4.82 -4.03
C LEU A 21 -14.25 -5.89 -3.13
N GLN A 22 -14.76 -7.12 -3.17
CA GLN A 22 -14.20 -8.24 -2.42
C GLN A 22 -12.76 -8.54 -2.84
N SER A 23 -12.47 -8.53 -4.15
CA SER A 23 -11.11 -8.71 -4.66
C SER A 23 -10.19 -7.59 -4.17
N LEU A 24 -10.62 -6.32 -4.26
CA LEU A 24 -9.83 -5.19 -3.75
C LEU A 24 -9.58 -5.29 -2.25
N LEU A 25 -10.58 -5.67 -1.46
CA LEU A 25 -10.44 -5.86 -0.02
C LEU A 25 -9.43 -6.96 0.29
N LEU A 26 -9.52 -8.11 -0.39
CA LEU A 26 -8.58 -9.22 -0.21
C LEU A 26 -7.15 -8.81 -0.59
N LEU A 27 -6.94 -8.19 -1.77
CA LEU A 27 -5.63 -7.67 -2.17
C LEU A 27 -5.07 -6.66 -1.16
N SER A 28 -5.92 -5.75 -0.66
CA SER A 28 -5.50 -4.74 0.32
C SER A 28 -5.13 -5.33 1.68
N SER A 29 -5.86 -6.35 2.12
CA SER A 29 -5.62 -7.02 3.41
C SER A 29 -4.34 -7.85 3.37
N VAL A 30 -4.22 -8.71 2.34
CA VAL A 30 -3.03 -9.52 2.09
C VAL A 30 -1.80 -8.62 1.93
N SER A 31 -1.91 -7.51 1.20
CA SER A 31 -0.82 -6.55 1.07
C SER A 31 -0.43 -5.91 2.40
N SER A 32 -1.41 -5.51 3.21
CA SER A 32 -1.14 -4.88 4.51
C SER A 32 -0.39 -5.82 5.46
N ILE A 33 -0.77 -7.10 5.49
CA ILE A 33 -0.09 -8.11 6.30
C ILE A 33 1.29 -8.41 5.78
N PHE A 34 1.44 -8.56 4.47
CA PHE A 34 2.75 -8.72 3.87
C PHE A 34 3.69 -7.59 4.31
N TRP A 35 3.24 -6.33 4.26
CA TRP A 35 4.05 -5.20 4.69
C TRP A 35 4.35 -5.19 6.20
N LEU A 36 3.47 -5.74 7.03
CA LEU A 36 3.74 -5.90 8.45
C LEU A 36 4.83 -6.94 8.69
N LEU A 37 4.76 -8.08 8.01
CA LEU A 37 5.82 -9.10 8.05
C LEU A 37 7.13 -8.57 7.45
N ALA A 38 7.05 -7.77 6.39
CA ALA A 38 8.20 -7.09 5.80
C ALA A 38 8.88 -6.14 6.80
N LYS A 39 8.11 -5.36 7.56
CA LYS A 39 8.68 -4.50 8.62
C LYS A 39 9.35 -5.32 9.72
N LEU A 40 8.75 -6.42 10.13
CA LEU A 40 9.32 -7.31 11.15
C LEU A 40 10.63 -7.92 10.68
N SER A 41 10.64 -8.48 9.46
CA SER A 41 11.87 -9.02 8.86
C SER A 41 12.91 -7.95 8.59
N GLY A 42 12.49 -6.73 8.22
CA GLY A 42 13.37 -5.57 8.06
C GLY A 42 14.04 -5.15 9.37
N ALA A 43 13.32 -5.22 10.50
CA ALA A 43 13.89 -4.96 11.83
C ALA A 43 14.94 -6.02 12.22
N MET A 44 14.67 -7.30 11.93
CA MET A 44 15.66 -8.36 12.14
C MET A 44 16.88 -8.18 11.23
N MET A 45 16.64 -7.81 9.97
CA MET A 45 17.67 -7.57 8.98
C MET A 45 18.54 -6.34 9.34
N PHE A 46 17.97 -5.30 9.93
CA PHE A 46 18.72 -4.17 10.47
C PHE A 46 19.65 -4.61 11.62
N LEU A 47 19.16 -5.46 12.52
CA LEU A 47 19.97 -6.02 13.60
C LEU A 47 21.13 -6.87 13.05
N LEU A 48 20.86 -7.66 12.00
CA LEU A 48 21.87 -8.46 11.32
C LEU A 48 22.89 -7.58 10.61
N HIS A 49 22.46 -6.54 9.90
CA HIS A 49 23.33 -5.58 9.23
C HIS A 49 24.31 -4.91 10.21
N ALA A 50 23.85 -4.57 11.42
CA ALA A 50 24.70 -3.99 12.46
C ALA A 50 25.81 -4.93 12.98
N LEU A 51 25.73 -6.23 12.68
CA LEU A 51 26.72 -7.24 13.04
C LEU A 51 27.68 -7.59 11.89
N LEU A 52 27.45 -7.07 10.68
CA LEU A 52 28.26 -7.34 9.49
C LEU A 52 29.15 -6.15 9.11
N LEU A 53 30.19 -6.42 8.32
CA LEU A 53 31.00 -5.40 7.66
C LEU A 53 30.14 -4.59 6.66
N ASP A 54 30.37 -3.27 6.58
CA ASP A 54 29.52 -2.31 5.85
C ASP A 54 29.22 -2.71 4.40
N GLU A 55 30.21 -3.25 3.68
CA GLU A 55 30.10 -3.66 2.28
C GLU A 55 29.15 -4.85 2.11
N LEU A 56 29.30 -5.89 2.94
CA LEU A 56 28.42 -7.06 2.97
C LEU A 56 27.01 -6.68 3.41
N GLY A 57 26.90 -5.75 4.36
CA GLY A 57 25.62 -5.25 4.83
C GLY A 57 24.81 -4.57 3.73
N SER A 58 25.46 -3.75 2.90
CA SER A 58 24.80 -3.04 1.79
C SER A 58 24.28 -4.02 0.72
N LEU A 59 25.09 -5.02 0.36
CA LEU A 59 24.73 -6.06 -0.60
C LEU A 59 23.54 -6.88 -0.08
N LEU A 60 23.57 -7.26 1.19
CA LEU A 60 22.51 -8.04 1.83
C LEU A 60 21.19 -7.26 1.85
N ALA A 61 21.22 -5.94 2.06
CA ALA A 61 20.03 -5.09 2.00
C ALA A 61 19.41 -5.02 0.58
N VAL A 62 20.24 -4.97 -0.46
CA VAL A 62 19.77 -5.02 -1.86
C VAL A 62 19.11 -6.38 -2.16
N PHE A 63 19.78 -7.48 -1.81
CA PHE A 63 19.22 -8.83 -1.99
C PHE A 63 17.92 -9.02 -1.22
N TYR A 64 17.87 -8.56 0.02
CA TYR A 64 16.66 -8.61 0.83
C TYR A 64 15.50 -7.86 0.15
N ASN A 65 15.73 -6.65 -0.37
CA ASN A 65 14.70 -5.89 -1.08
C ASN A 65 14.22 -6.58 -2.37
N ILE A 66 15.12 -7.19 -3.13
CA ILE A 66 14.77 -7.96 -4.33
C ILE A 66 13.89 -9.16 -3.96
N ILE A 67 14.32 -9.98 -2.99
CA ILE A 67 13.58 -11.16 -2.55
C ILE A 67 12.20 -10.75 -2.03
N LEU A 68 12.15 -9.70 -1.22
CA LEU A 68 10.90 -9.19 -0.66
C LEU A 68 9.93 -8.74 -1.78
N ALA A 69 10.40 -8.02 -2.78
CA ALA A 69 9.56 -7.58 -3.90
C ALA A 69 9.06 -8.75 -4.77
N VAL A 70 9.90 -9.77 -4.99
CA VAL A 70 9.53 -10.99 -5.72
C VAL A 70 8.47 -11.79 -4.96
N VAL A 71 8.64 -11.98 -3.66
CA VAL A 71 7.68 -12.68 -2.81
C VAL A 71 6.36 -11.91 -2.74
N PHE A 72 6.41 -10.58 -2.63
CA PHE A 72 5.22 -9.74 -2.66
C PHE A 72 4.44 -9.93 -3.97
N SER A 73 5.15 -9.88 -5.09
CA SER A 73 4.59 -10.08 -6.42
C SER A 73 3.93 -11.45 -6.55
N ALA A 74 4.56 -12.51 -6.04
CA ALA A 74 4.01 -13.86 -6.03
C ALA A 74 2.70 -13.96 -5.25
N ILE A 75 2.63 -13.33 -4.07
CA ILE A 75 1.44 -13.34 -3.21
C ILE A 75 0.28 -12.57 -3.87
N ILE A 76 0.56 -11.41 -4.46
CA ILE A 76 -0.45 -10.64 -5.18
C ILE A 76 -0.96 -11.41 -6.40
N PHE A 77 -0.08 -12.13 -7.11
CA PHE A 77 -0.49 -12.99 -8.20
C PHE A 77 -1.35 -14.16 -7.69
N LEU A 78 -0.96 -14.84 -6.62
CA LEU A 78 -1.74 -15.92 -6.02
C LEU A 78 -3.12 -15.45 -5.54
N ALA A 79 -3.22 -14.27 -4.92
CA ALA A 79 -4.49 -13.63 -4.58
C ALA A 79 -5.36 -13.38 -5.81
N ALA A 80 -4.76 -12.92 -6.90
CA ALA A 80 -5.44 -12.72 -8.16
C ALA A 80 -5.76 -14.04 -8.89
N PHE A 81 -5.08 -15.14 -8.59
CA PHE A 81 -5.24 -16.40 -9.34
C PHE A 81 -6.13 -17.42 -8.61
N MET A 82 -5.99 -17.60 -7.30
CA MET A 82 -6.62 -18.68 -6.53
C MET A 82 -8.03 -18.36 -6.02
N ASP A 83 -8.25 -17.20 -5.38
CA ASP A 83 -9.54 -16.89 -4.71
C ASP A 83 -10.50 -16.12 -5.63
N ALA A 84 -10.59 -16.61 -6.86
CA ALA A 84 -11.34 -16.04 -7.96
C ALA A 84 -12.81 -16.45 -7.97
N ALA A 85 -13.73 -15.47 -7.88
CA ALA A 85 -15.08 -15.69 -8.41
C ALA A 85 -15.00 -15.95 -9.94
N PRO A 86 -15.90 -16.77 -10.51
CA PRO A 86 -15.89 -17.07 -11.95
C PRO A 86 -16.08 -15.78 -12.77
N GLY A 87 -15.04 -15.38 -13.50
CA GLY A 87 -14.97 -14.16 -14.31
C GLY A 87 -13.72 -14.17 -15.21
N SER A 88 -13.55 -13.16 -16.06
CA SER A 88 -12.42 -13.10 -17.00
C SER A 88 -11.08 -13.00 -16.26
N LEU A 89 -10.29 -14.08 -16.30
CA LEU A 89 -8.96 -14.22 -15.68
C LEU A 89 -8.04 -13.02 -15.98
N LEU A 90 -8.04 -12.57 -17.24
CA LEU A 90 -7.23 -11.45 -17.74
C LEU A 90 -7.45 -10.14 -16.97
N TRP A 91 -8.70 -9.77 -16.69
CA TRP A 91 -9.00 -8.50 -15.99
C TRP A 91 -8.45 -8.52 -14.56
N ARG A 92 -8.40 -9.70 -13.93
CA ARG A 92 -7.93 -9.87 -12.56
C ARG A 92 -6.40 -9.84 -12.48
N GLU A 93 -5.71 -10.46 -13.43
CA GLU A 93 -4.26 -10.35 -13.56
C GLU A 93 -3.83 -8.91 -13.85
N MET A 94 -4.56 -8.19 -14.71
CA MET A 94 -4.31 -6.77 -14.95
C MET A 94 -4.54 -5.93 -13.69
N GLY A 95 -5.62 -6.19 -12.94
CA GLY A 95 -5.90 -5.51 -11.68
C GLY A 95 -4.83 -5.77 -10.61
N GLY A 96 -4.37 -7.01 -10.48
CA GLY A 96 -3.27 -7.38 -9.58
C GLY A 96 -1.96 -6.72 -9.97
N PHE A 97 -1.65 -6.63 -11.27
CA PHE A 97 -0.47 -5.93 -11.75
C PHE A 97 -0.52 -4.42 -11.46
N VAL A 98 -1.65 -3.76 -11.75
CA VAL A 98 -1.82 -2.32 -11.46
C VAL A 98 -1.71 -2.07 -9.96
N PHE A 99 -2.32 -2.92 -9.13
CA PHE A 99 -2.20 -2.82 -7.68
C PHE A 99 -0.74 -2.98 -7.23
N LEU A 100 -0.03 -4.00 -7.73
CA LEU A 100 1.38 -4.24 -7.43
C LEU A 100 2.24 -3.03 -7.82
N TYR A 101 2.03 -2.48 -9.02
CA TYR A 101 2.74 -1.32 -9.53
C TYR A 101 2.59 -0.11 -8.59
N ILE A 102 1.37 0.19 -8.17
CA ILE A 102 1.08 1.29 -7.25
C ILE A 102 1.66 1.00 -5.86
N ALA A 103 1.53 -0.22 -5.35
CA ALA A 103 2.00 -0.61 -4.03
C ALA A 103 3.54 -0.55 -3.93
N LEU A 104 4.25 -1.16 -4.89
CA LEU A 104 5.71 -1.08 -4.97
C LEU A 104 6.16 0.37 -5.17
N GLY A 105 5.44 1.14 -5.99
CA GLY A 105 5.71 2.56 -6.23
C GLY A 105 5.59 3.36 -4.93
N ALA A 106 4.55 3.14 -4.14
CA ALA A 106 4.35 3.81 -2.86
C ALA A 106 5.40 3.42 -1.80
N VAL A 107 5.97 2.22 -1.88
CA VAL A 107 6.98 1.73 -0.95
C VAL A 107 8.37 2.27 -1.28
N TYR A 108 8.76 2.19 -2.54
CA TYR A 108 10.11 2.59 -2.97
C TYR A 108 10.19 4.07 -3.38
N ALA A 109 9.06 4.77 -3.46
CA ALA A 109 9.06 6.22 -3.63
C ALA A 109 9.58 6.92 -2.38
N ASP A 110 10.50 7.84 -2.61
CA ASP A 110 10.98 8.72 -1.57
C ASP A 110 9.89 9.76 -1.21
N ARG A 111 9.67 9.99 0.09
CA ARG A 111 8.59 10.88 0.55
C ARG A 111 8.69 12.33 0.08
N PRO A 112 9.89 12.96 -0.01
CA PRO A 112 10.00 14.35 -0.41
C PRO A 112 9.88 14.52 -1.94
N THR A 113 10.45 13.63 -2.74
CA THR A 113 10.51 13.77 -4.21
C THR A 113 9.43 12.99 -4.95
N ARG A 114 8.76 12.04 -4.27
CA ARG A 114 7.83 11.05 -4.87
C ARG A 114 8.45 10.24 -6.02
N GLN A 115 9.78 10.23 -6.13
CA GLN A 115 10.50 9.43 -7.12
C GLN A 115 11.04 8.16 -6.46
N VAL A 116 11.17 7.08 -7.23
CA VAL A 116 11.74 5.83 -6.76
C VAL A 116 13.23 6.05 -6.45
N ASN A 117 13.63 5.81 -5.21
CA ASN A 117 15.03 5.95 -4.79
C ASN A 117 15.92 4.98 -5.60
N ALA A 118 17.13 5.40 -5.96
CA ALA A 118 18.10 4.59 -6.70
C ALA A 118 18.35 3.21 -6.06
N TYR A 119 18.36 3.12 -4.72
CA TYR A 119 18.50 1.85 -3.99
C TYR A 119 17.23 0.99 -3.98
N GLY A 120 16.06 1.60 -4.17
CA GLY A 120 14.77 0.91 -4.26
C GLY A 120 14.46 0.40 -5.67
N TRP A 121 15.13 0.94 -6.68
CA TRP A 121 14.91 0.61 -8.09
C TRP A 121 15.09 -0.88 -8.40
N PRO A 122 16.16 -1.57 -7.93
CA PRO A 122 16.34 -2.99 -8.20
C PRO A 122 15.20 -3.86 -7.67
N GLY A 123 14.71 -3.55 -6.45
CA GLY A 123 13.56 -4.23 -5.85
C GLY A 123 12.27 -3.97 -6.63
N TYR A 124 12.03 -2.70 -6.99
CA TYR A 124 10.86 -2.30 -7.78
C TYR A 124 10.80 -3.04 -9.12
N ALA A 125 11.89 -3.03 -9.89
CA ALA A 125 11.94 -3.70 -11.19
C ALA A 125 11.88 -5.22 -11.07
N ALA A 126 12.55 -5.80 -10.09
CA ALA A 126 12.48 -7.24 -9.84
C ALA A 126 11.06 -7.70 -9.50
N GLY A 127 10.31 -6.96 -8.68
CA GLY A 127 8.92 -7.27 -8.34
C GLY A 127 8.00 -7.24 -9.56
N LEU A 128 8.13 -6.22 -10.41
CA LEU A 128 7.36 -6.11 -11.66
C LEU A 128 7.71 -7.23 -12.66
N ALA A 129 9.00 -7.47 -12.87
CA ALA A 129 9.48 -8.52 -13.77
C ALA A 129 9.04 -9.91 -13.29
N ALA A 130 9.09 -10.16 -11.98
CA ALA A 130 8.59 -11.40 -11.39
C ALA A 130 7.09 -11.58 -11.63
N TYR A 131 6.29 -10.51 -11.55
CA TYR A 131 4.84 -10.62 -11.79
C TYR A 131 4.56 -11.05 -13.23
N LEU A 132 5.25 -10.43 -14.19
CA LEU A 132 5.15 -10.79 -15.60
C LEU A 132 5.59 -12.23 -15.85
N LEU A 133 6.68 -12.67 -15.20
CA LEU A 133 7.14 -14.05 -15.26
C LEU A 133 6.07 -15.02 -14.74
N PHE A 134 5.42 -14.69 -13.62
CA PHE A 134 4.35 -15.50 -13.04
C PHE A 134 3.10 -15.53 -13.91
N ALA A 135 2.74 -14.42 -14.56
CA ALA A 135 1.66 -14.38 -15.54
C ALA A 135 1.97 -15.26 -16.76
N MET A 136 3.22 -15.28 -17.25
CA MET A 136 3.63 -16.14 -18.36
C MET A 136 3.72 -17.63 -17.95
N LYS A 137 4.14 -17.91 -16.71
CA LYS A 137 4.36 -19.26 -16.19
C LYS A 137 3.72 -19.44 -14.80
N PRO A 138 2.38 -19.53 -14.71
CA PRO A 138 1.68 -19.62 -13.42
C PRO A 138 2.00 -20.91 -12.66
N LEU A 139 2.48 -21.96 -13.35
CA LEU A 139 2.94 -23.20 -12.74
C LEU A 139 4.11 -23.00 -11.76
N LEU A 140 4.92 -21.94 -11.93
CA LEU A 140 6.03 -21.63 -11.01
C LEU A 140 5.55 -21.34 -9.59
N LEU A 141 4.30 -20.91 -9.43
CA LEU A 141 3.70 -20.54 -8.16
C LEU A 141 2.93 -21.69 -7.50
N LYS A 142 2.78 -22.85 -8.15
CA LYS A 142 2.13 -24.04 -7.57
C LYS A 142 3.01 -24.79 -6.57
N ARG A 143 4.02 -24.13 -6.00
CA ARG A 143 4.86 -24.72 -4.96
C ARG A 143 4.08 -24.76 -3.64
N PRO A 144 4.06 -25.91 -2.95
CA PRO A 144 3.23 -26.08 -1.75
C PRO A 144 3.61 -25.10 -0.64
N GLU A 145 4.88 -24.74 -0.53
CA GLU A 145 5.37 -23.79 0.48
C GLU A 145 4.82 -22.38 0.24
N LEU A 146 4.79 -21.96 -1.02
CA LEU A 146 4.33 -20.62 -1.40
C LEU A 146 2.81 -20.49 -1.23
N VAL A 147 2.07 -21.54 -1.59
CA VAL A 147 0.62 -21.62 -1.42
C VAL A 147 0.26 -21.63 0.08
N ALA A 148 1.00 -22.39 0.89
CA ALA A 148 0.81 -22.39 2.35
C ALA A 148 1.09 -21.01 2.95
N PHE A 149 2.15 -20.33 2.51
CA PHE A 149 2.44 -18.97 2.96
C PHE A 149 1.34 -17.98 2.56
N TYR A 150 0.85 -18.07 1.31
CA TYR A 150 -0.27 -17.28 0.83
C TYR A 150 -1.52 -17.48 1.70
N ARG A 151 -1.92 -18.74 1.94
CA ARG A 151 -3.07 -19.07 2.80
C ARG A 151 -2.91 -18.52 4.21
N LEU A 152 -1.71 -18.62 4.79
CA LEU A 152 -1.43 -18.03 6.10
C LEU A 152 -1.59 -16.49 6.08
N THR A 153 -1.13 -15.81 5.03
CA THR A 153 -1.33 -14.36 4.90
C THR A 153 -2.80 -13.98 4.69
N GLU A 154 -3.56 -14.81 3.97
CA GLU A 154 -4.99 -14.65 3.76
C GLU A 154 -5.78 -14.87 5.07
N ASP A 155 -5.47 -15.93 5.83
CA ASP A 155 -6.08 -16.25 7.11
C ASP A 155 -5.83 -15.16 8.15
N LEU A 156 -4.60 -14.64 8.20
CA LEU A 156 -4.28 -13.48 9.04
C LEU A 156 -5.05 -12.22 8.60
N GLY A 157 -5.31 -12.08 7.30
CA GLY A 157 -5.95 -10.92 6.68
C GLY A 157 -7.46 -10.89 6.79
N THR A 158 -8.06 -12.07 6.81
CA THR A 158 -9.49 -12.25 6.99
C THR A 158 -9.86 -12.49 8.46
N GLY A 159 -8.88 -12.90 9.28
CA GLY A 159 -9.00 -13.09 10.71
C GLY A 159 -9.05 -11.80 11.54
N TRP A 160 -9.22 -11.96 12.85
CA TRP A 160 -9.39 -10.84 13.80
C TRP A 160 -8.21 -9.86 13.80
N LEU A 161 -6.99 -10.34 13.56
CA LEU A 161 -5.78 -9.51 13.41
C LEU A 161 -5.88 -8.56 12.21
N GLY A 162 -6.34 -9.06 11.06
CA GLY A 162 -6.59 -8.23 9.86
C GLY A 162 -7.63 -7.15 10.12
N TRP A 163 -8.72 -7.48 10.83
CA TRP A 163 -9.72 -6.49 11.25
C TRP A 163 -9.14 -5.43 12.19
N LEU A 164 -8.33 -5.83 13.15
CA LEU A 164 -7.69 -4.93 14.12
C LEU A 164 -6.71 -3.97 13.42
N LEU A 165 -5.89 -4.49 12.50
CA LEU A 165 -4.97 -3.70 11.68
C LEU A 165 -5.72 -2.73 10.76
N THR A 166 -6.81 -3.19 10.14
CA THR A 166 -7.67 -2.35 9.30
C THR A 166 -8.29 -1.23 10.11
N ALA A 167 -8.80 -1.52 11.31
CA ALA A 167 -9.35 -0.52 12.22
C ALA A 167 -8.30 0.53 12.62
N VAL A 168 -7.07 0.11 12.93
CA VAL A 168 -5.96 1.02 13.27
C VAL A 168 -5.55 1.88 12.06
N MET A 169 -5.46 1.29 10.87
CA MET A 169 -5.17 2.02 9.62
C MET A 169 -6.24 3.06 9.33
N VAL A 170 -7.52 2.67 9.36
CA VAL A 170 -8.66 3.57 9.12
C VAL A 170 -8.71 4.65 10.18
N ALA A 171 -8.48 4.34 11.45
CA ALA A 171 -8.38 5.32 12.52
C ALA A 171 -7.22 6.30 12.29
N GLY A 172 -6.04 5.81 11.88
CA GLY A 172 -4.87 6.63 11.60
C GLY A 172 -5.00 7.51 10.35
N ILE A 173 -5.70 7.03 9.32
CA ILE A 173 -6.03 7.83 8.12
C ILE A 173 -7.09 8.87 8.49
N SER A 174 -8.16 8.47 9.17
CA SER A 174 -9.20 9.36 9.66
C SER A 174 -8.64 10.44 10.57
N LEU A 175 -7.72 10.11 11.47
CA LEU A 175 -7.08 11.07 12.36
C LEU A 175 -6.17 12.04 11.60
N ARG A 176 -5.45 11.57 10.57
CA ARG A 176 -4.63 12.44 9.71
C ARG A 176 -5.50 13.38 8.88
N LEU A 177 -6.61 12.89 8.33
CA LEU A 177 -7.61 13.71 7.63
C LEU A 177 -8.26 14.70 8.59
N LEU A 178 -8.63 14.28 9.80
CA LEU A 178 -9.19 15.14 10.83
C LEU A 178 -8.20 16.22 11.25
N ARG A 179 -6.93 15.89 11.47
CA ARG A 179 -5.88 16.88 11.77
C ARG A 179 -5.65 17.85 10.61
N ARG A 180 -5.67 17.38 9.37
CA ARG A 180 -5.50 18.21 8.17
C ARG A 180 -6.70 19.14 7.98
N GLY A 181 -7.91 18.60 8.14
CA GLY A 181 -9.16 19.33 8.15
C GLY A 181 -9.26 20.34 9.28
N LEU A 182 -8.86 20.00 10.51
CA LEU A 182 -8.78 20.94 11.64
C LEU A 182 -7.75 22.04 11.38
N ARG A 183 -6.62 21.72 10.73
CA ARG A 183 -5.63 22.73 10.35
C ARG A 183 -6.23 23.70 9.34
N GLU A 184 -6.90 23.18 8.32
CA GLU A 184 -7.59 23.98 7.30
C GLU A 184 -8.76 24.78 7.88
N LEU A 185 -9.52 24.22 8.83
CA LEU A 185 -10.57 24.91 9.59
C LEU A 185 -10.01 26.02 10.47
N PHE A 186 -8.89 25.77 11.16
CA PHE A 186 -8.21 26.78 11.97
C PHE A 186 -7.68 27.92 11.11
N PHE A 187 -7.18 27.63 9.90
CA PHE A 187 -6.77 28.64 8.92
C PHE A 187 -7.96 29.36 8.26
N LEU A 188 -9.12 28.70 8.11
CA LEU A 188 -10.36 29.33 7.63
C LEU A 188 -11.04 30.18 8.72
N LEU A 189 -10.88 29.81 9.99
CA LEU A 189 -11.38 30.54 11.17
C LEU A 189 -10.42 31.66 11.60
N SER A 190 -9.14 31.63 11.21
CA SER A 190 -8.17 32.66 11.59
C SER A 190 -8.56 34.10 11.19
N PRO A 191 -9.20 34.37 10.03
CA PRO A 191 -9.69 35.70 9.69
C PRO A 191 -10.83 36.16 10.62
N MET A 192 -11.73 35.24 11.01
CA MET A 192 -12.81 35.53 11.96
C MET A 192 -12.28 35.74 13.39
N LEU A 193 -11.33 34.93 13.84
CA LEU A 193 -10.70 35.05 15.16
C LEU A 193 -9.85 36.33 15.30
N TRP A 194 -9.27 36.82 14.20
CA TRP A 194 -8.64 38.14 14.13
C TRP A 194 -9.68 39.26 14.20
N PHE A 195 -10.80 39.13 13.48
CA PHE A 195 -11.89 40.11 13.49
C PHE A 195 -12.54 40.28 14.87
N PHE A 196 -12.62 39.21 15.67
CA PHE A 196 -13.09 39.23 17.06
C PHE A 196 -12.00 39.62 18.09
N GLY A 197 -10.79 39.98 17.65
CA GLY A 197 -9.72 40.49 18.52
C GLY A 197 -9.06 39.46 19.44
N VAL A 198 -9.30 38.16 19.20
CA VAL A 198 -8.76 37.06 20.03
C VAL A 198 -7.29 36.78 19.73
N ILE A 199 -6.81 37.11 18.52
CA ILE A 199 -5.42 36.87 18.08
C ILE A 199 -4.82 38.19 17.58
N ARG A 200 -3.65 38.58 18.14
CA ARG A 200 -2.99 39.88 17.84
C ARG A 200 -2.19 39.91 16.52
N HIS A 201 -2.03 38.79 15.82
CA HIS A 201 -1.21 38.71 14.60
C HIS A 201 -2.07 38.36 13.38
N PRO A 202 -1.87 39.04 12.23
CA PRO A 202 -2.58 38.72 11.00
C PRO A 202 -2.17 37.33 10.48
N PRO A 203 -3.08 36.59 9.82
CA PRO A 203 -2.76 35.29 9.25
C PRO A 203 -1.86 35.44 8.02
N ILE A 204 -0.55 35.52 8.24
CA ILE A 204 0.45 35.52 7.18
C ILE A 204 0.55 34.10 6.62
N ARG A 205 0.13 33.91 5.37
CA ARG A 205 0.55 32.73 4.59
C ARG A 205 2.06 32.85 4.38
N VAL A 206 2.84 32.16 5.20
CA VAL A 206 4.21 31.85 4.81
C VAL A 206 4.11 30.83 3.69
N ARG A 207 4.12 31.32 2.46
CA ARG A 207 4.44 30.49 1.30
C ARG A 207 5.88 30.05 1.56
N VAL A 208 6.07 28.83 2.04
CA VAL A 208 7.40 28.21 2.05
C VAL A 208 7.78 28.05 0.59
N ARG A 209 8.45 29.08 0.08
CA ARG A 209 9.13 29.07 -1.20
C ARG A 209 10.33 28.16 -1.00
N ASN A 210 10.18 26.89 -1.38
CA ASN A 210 11.34 26.06 -1.67
C ASN A 210 11.91 26.53 -3.01
N ASP A 211 12.56 27.69 -3.00
CA ASP A 211 13.52 28.06 -4.04
C ASP A 211 14.81 28.43 -3.31
N ALA A 212 15.90 27.84 -3.79
CA ALA A 212 17.31 28.05 -3.46
C ALA A 212 17.82 27.37 -2.18
N ASP A 213 18.94 26.64 -2.17
CA ASP A 213 19.88 26.22 -3.22
C ASP A 213 20.85 25.20 -2.57
N ASP A 214 21.53 24.44 -3.43
CA ASP A 214 22.68 23.53 -3.25
C ASP A 214 22.40 22.03 -3.03
#